data_AF-Q6UD64-F1
#
_entry.id   AF-Q6UD64-F1
#
_cell.length_a   1.000
_cell.length_b   1.000
_cell.length_c   1.000
_cell.angle_alpha   90.00
_cell.angle_beta   90.00
_cell.angle_gamma   90.00
#
_symmetry.space_group_name_H-M   'P 1'
#
loop_
_entity.id
_entity.type
_entity.pdbx_description
1 polymer ?
#
loop_
_entity_poly.entity_id
_entity_poly.type
_entity_poly.pdbx_seq_one_letter_code
_entity_poly.pdbx_strand_id
1 'polypeptide(L)'
;MKIKLLPILLTAVFTVNAFADVELKRKNIKTVEDVKEYRAQVIDKMTQRLDSGELKYKRANALEKRIALLSDKPLPTQEQIDWRVENRSGKNSIKRKGKGLRGAAKQKRRNFIA
;
A
#
# COMPACT_ATOMS: atom_id res chain seq x y z
N MET A 1 -34.88 -36.45 -5.57
CA MET A 1 -33.97 -35.79 -6.53
C MET A 1 -32.63 -35.55 -5.83
N LYS A 2 -31.51 -36.02 -6.40
CA LYS A 2 -30.18 -35.94 -5.79
C LYS A 2 -29.54 -34.59 -6.14
N ILE A 3 -29.53 -33.65 -5.20
CA ILE A 3 -28.84 -32.36 -5.39
C ILE A 3 -27.37 -32.58 -5.03
N LYS A 4 -26.51 -32.57 -6.05
CA LYS A 4 -25.05 -32.68 -5.90
C LYS A 4 -24.54 -31.36 -5.30
N LEU A 5 -24.17 -31.37 -4.02
CA LEU A 5 -23.45 -30.28 -3.37
C LEU A 5 -21.95 -30.57 -3.47
N LEU A 6 -21.30 -29.93 -4.44
CA LEU A 6 -19.85 -29.85 -4.61
C LEU A 6 -19.52 -28.51 -5.29
N PRO A 7 -18.37 -27.89 -5.02
CA PRO A 7 -18.15 -27.02 -3.88
C PRO A 7 -17.80 -25.59 -4.34
N ILE A 8 -18.49 -24.57 -3.82
CA ILE A 8 -18.18 -23.14 -4.06
C ILE A 8 -16.99 -22.72 -3.16
N LEU A 9 -15.92 -23.51 -3.19
CA LEU A 9 -14.71 -23.30 -2.37
C LEU A 9 -13.48 -22.89 -3.20
N LEU A 10 -13.65 -22.58 -4.49
CA LEU A 10 -12.51 -22.28 -5.38
C LEU A 10 -12.38 -20.82 -5.83
N THR A 11 -13.33 -19.92 -5.53
CA THR A 11 -13.25 -18.51 -5.98
C THR A 11 -12.53 -17.59 -4.99
N ALA A 12 -12.09 -18.08 -3.83
CA ALA A 12 -11.48 -17.27 -2.78
C ALA A 12 -9.95 -17.06 -2.90
N VAL A 13 -9.32 -17.33 -4.06
CA VAL A 13 -7.85 -17.28 -4.19
C VAL A 13 -7.31 -16.03 -4.91
N PHE A 14 -8.11 -15.18 -5.56
CA PHE A 14 -7.54 -14.16 -6.46
C PHE A 14 -8.13 -12.74 -6.38
N THR A 15 -8.16 -12.08 -5.22
CA THR A 15 -8.37 -10.61 -5.18
C THR A 15 -7.37 -9.81 -4.35
N VAL A 16 -6.30 -10.43 -3.85
CA VAL A 16 -5.26 -9.71 -3.09
C VAL A 16 -4.25 -8.93 -3.94
N ASN A 17 -4.35 -8.93 -5.28
CA ASN A 17 -3.37 -8.27 -6.16
C ASN A 17 -3.83 -6.97 -6.85
N ALA A 18 -5.05 -6.46 -6.62
CA ALA A 18 -5.53 -5.23 -7.27
C ALA A 18 -4.85 -3.92 -6.79
N PHE A 19 -3.77 -4.01 -6.02
CA PHE A 19 -2.90 -2.87 -5.66
C PHE A 19 -1.47 -3.03 -6.19
N ALA A 20 -1.15 -4.13 -6.88
CA ALA A 20 0.16 -4.34 -7.50
C ALA A 20 0.25 -3.78 -8.92
N ASP A 21 -0.90 -3.62 -9.60
CA ASP A 21 -0.94 -3.29 -11.03
C ASP A 21 -1.00 -1.78 -11.33
N VAL A 22 -0.95 -0.95 -10.29
CA VAL A 22 -0.52 0.44 -10.48
C VAL A 22 0.97 0.47 -10.26
N GLU A 23 1.68 -0.06 -11.26
CA GLU A 23 3.05 0.35 -11.54
C GLU A 23 3.07 1.83 -12.00
N LEU A 24 2.40 2.74 -11.28
CA LEU A 24 2.90 4.11 -11.10
C LEU A 24 4.16 3.96 -10.25
N LYS A 25 5.20 3.35 -10.85
CA LYS A 25 6.57 3.71 -10.50
C LYS A 25 6.52 5.23 -10.45
N ARG A 26 6.83 5.83 -9.29
CA ARG A 26 7.03 7.28 -9.10
C ARG A 26 8.15 7.73 -10.04
N LYS A 27 7.88 7.70 -11.35
CA LYS A 27 8.80 8.00 -12.43
C LYS A 27 8.71 9.50 -12.57
N ASN A 28 9.74 10.18 -12.08
CA ASN A 28 9.94 11.62 -12.17
C ASN A 28 8.79 12.49 -11.66
N ILE A 29 8.66 12.60 -10.34
CA ILE A 29 8.10 13.83 -9.77
C ILE A 29 9.28 14.79 -9.64
N LYS A 30 9.34 15.81 -10.50
CA LYS A 30 10.36 16.87 -10.46
C LYS A 30 9.74 18.24 -10.23
N THR A 31 8.49 18.43 -10.62
CA THR A 31 7.81 19.73 -10.54
C THR A 31 6.56 19.65 -9.67
N VAL A 32 6.05 20.82 -9.28
CA VAL A 32 4.77 20.96 -8.57
C VAL A 32 3.59 20.45 -9.42
N GLU A 33 3.64 20.63 -10.75
CA GLU A 33 2.58 20.16 -11.64
C GLU A 33 2.55 18.62 -11.69
N ASP A 34 3.71 17.95 -11.71
CA ASP A 34 3.80 16.49 -11.64
C ASP A 34 3.14 15.96 -10.35
N VAL A 35 3.28 16.69 -9.23
CA VAL A 35 2.62 16.33 -7.97
C VAL A 35 1.12 16.47 -8.08
N LYS A 36 0.63 17.54 -8.72
CA LYS A 36 -0.79 17.82 -8.89
C LYS A 36 -1.44 16.76 -9.79
N GLU A 37 -0.84 16.43 -10.92
CA GLU A 37 -1.31 15.38 -11.82
C GLU A 37 -1.34 14.03 -11.11
N TYR A 38 -0.24 13.66 -10.43
CA TYR A 38 -0.17 12.41 -9.68
C TYR A 38 -1.26 12.32 -8.60
N ARG A 39 -1.50 13.42 -7.89
CA ARG A 39 -2.50 13.50 -6.83
C ARG A 39 -3.92 13.37 -7.37
N ALA A 40 -4.23 14.04 -8.48
CA ALA A 40 -5.51 13.92 -9.17
C ALA A 40 -5.77 12.48 -9.62
N GLN A 41 -4.77 11.84 -10.24
CA GLN A 41 -4.88 10.44 -10.69
C GLN A 41 -5.10 9.46 -9.52
N VAL A 42 -4.44 9.71 -8.39
CA VAL A 42 -4.61 8.88 -7.19
C VAL A 42 -6.02 9.05 -6.60
N ILE A 43 -6.52 10.30 -6.54
CA ILE A 43 -7.88 10.60 -6.08
C ILE A 43 -8.90 9.91 -7.00
N ASP A 44 -8.80 10.11 -8.31
CA ASP A 44 -9.72 9.54 -9.30
C ASP A 44 -9.86 8.02 -9.16
N LYS A 45 -8.74 7.29 -9.02
CA LYS A 45 -8.78 5.84 -8.78
C LYS A 45 -9.41 5.44 -7.45
N MET A 46 -9.20 6.23 -6.39
CA MET A 46 -9.86 5.97 -5.11
C MET A 46 -11.36 6.21 -5.22
N THR A 47 -11.78 7.27 -5.90
CA THR A 47 -13.19 7.57 -6.16
C THR A 47 -13.86 6.48 -7.00
N GLN A 48 -13.26 6.06 -8.11
CA GLN A 48 -13.77 4.94 -8.94
C GLN A 48 -14.00 3.66 -8.13
N ARG A 49 -13.11 3.37 -7.18
CA ARG A 49 -13.24 2.20 -6.30
C ARG A 49 -14.30 2.38 -5.22
N LEU A 50 -14.53 3.61 -4.78
CA LEU A 50 -15.63 3.91 -3.88
C LEU A 50 -16.97 3.69 -4.61
N ASP A 51 -17.05 4.20 -5.84
CA ASP A 51 -18.22 4.12 -6.70
C ASP A 51 -18.52 2.70 -7.18
N SER A 52 -17.52 1.81 -7.23
CA SER A 52 -17.74 0.41 -7.59
C SER A 52 -18.57 -0.38 -6.57
N GLY A 53 -18.74 0.13 -5.34
CA GLY A 53 -19.56 -0.50 -4.31
C GLY A 53 -19.01 -1.83 -3.76
N GLU A 54 -17.84 -2.27 -4.21
CA GLU A 54 -17.21 -3.54 -3.78
C GLU A 54 -16.63 -3.48 -2.36
N LEU A 55 -16.58 -2.30 -1.75
CA LEU A 55 -15.95 -2.06 -0.47
C LEU A 55 -16.92 -2.21 0.70
N LYS A 56 -16.51 -2.96 1.73
CA LYS A 56 -17.21 -2.98 3.03
C LYS A 56 -17.26 -1.56 3.62
N TYR A 57 -18.33 -1.23 4.33
CA TYR A 57 -18.56 0.09 4.96
C TYR A 57 -17.33 0.69 5.66
N LYS A 58 -16.65 -0.07 6.53
CA LYS A 58 -15.44 0.42 7.22
C LYS A 58 -14.30 0.80 6.27
N ARG A 59 -14.15 0.07 5.15
CA ARG A 59 -13.12 0.35 4.13
C ARG A 59 -13.52 1.53 3.24
N ALA A 60 -14.80 1.63 2.87
CA ALA A 60 -15.34 2.77 2.12
C ALA A 60 -15.12 4.08 2.90
N ASN A 61 -15.53 4.13 4.17
CA ASN A 61 -15.33 5.30 5.04
C ASN A 61 -13.84 5.67 5.22
N ALA A 62 -12.96 4.67 5.36
CA ALA A 62 -11.52 4.93 5.41
C ALA A 62 -10.96 5.50 4.09
N LEU A 63 -11.51 5.07 2.96
CA LEU A 63 -11.13 5.57 1.64
C LEU A 63 -11.62 7.02 1.44
N GLU A 64 -12.87 7.31 1.80
CA GLU A 64 -13.45 8.67 1.78
C GLU A 64 -12.61 9.65 2.59
N LYS A 65 -12.29 9.29 3.84
CA LYS A 65 -11.41 10.12 4.69
C LYS A 65 -10.05 10.35 4.04
N ARG A 66 -9.51 9.34 3.37
CA ARG A 66 -8.21 9.45 2.70
C ARG A 66 -8.28 10.34 1.46
N ILE A 67 -9.37 10.28 0.70
CA ILE A 67 -9.64 11.20 -0.41
C ILE A 67 -9.71 12.63 0.12
N ALA A 68 -10.52 12.90 1.15
CA ALA A 68 -10.64 14.24 1.75
C ALA A 68 -9.29 14.79 2.23
N LEU A 69 -8.53 13.99 3.00
CA LEU A 69 -7.18 14.38 3.43
C LEU A 69 -6.23 14.66 2.26
N LEU A 70 -6.36 13.89 1.19
CA LEU A 70 -5.62 14.11 -0.05
C LEU A 70 -6.26 15.19 -0.93
N SER A 71 -7.38 15.80 -0.62
CA SER A 71 -7.88 16.98 -1.33
C SER A 71 -7.46 18.25 -0.60
N ASP A 72 -7.56 18.24 0.73
CA ASP A 72 -7.34 19.43 1.58
C ASP A 72 -5.87 19.79 1.77
N LYS A 73 -4.96 18.81 1.65
CA LYS A 73 -3.54 19.04 1.87
C LYS A 73 -2.99 20.10 0.88
N PRO A 74 -2.14 21.05 1.28
CA PRO A 74 -1.50 21.94 0.32
C PRO A 74 -0.54 21.19 -0.61
N LEU A 75 -0.32 21.71 -1.81
CA LEU A 75 0.74 21.21 -2.69
C LEU A 75 2.11 21.55 -2.10
N PRO A 76 3.12 20.67 -2.25
CA PRO A 76 4.48 20.96 -1.81
C PRO A 76 5.10 22.08 -2.64
N THR A 77 6.06 22.79 -2.06
CA THR A 77 6.86 23.79 -2.80
C THR A 77 7.94 23.11 -3.63
N GLN A 78 8.47 23.82 -4.62
CA GLN A 78 9.53 23.30 -5.49
C GLN A 78 10.79 22.90 -4.69
N GLU A 79 11.21 23.73 -3.73
CA GLU A 79 12.34 23.42 -2.83
C GLU A 79 12.15 22.12 -2.04
N GLN A 80 10.93 21.82 -1.60
CA GLN A 80 10.63 20.58 -0.87
C GLN A 80 10.69 19.36 -1.79
N ILE A 81 10.31 19.53 -3.06
CA ILE A 81 10.41 18.48 -4.08
C ILE A 81 11.89 18.22 -4.37
N ASP A 82 12.65 19.28 -4.64
CA ASP A 82 14.08 19.20 -4.96
C ASP A 82 14.86 18.57 -3.80
N TRP A 83 14.65 19.05 -2.57
CA TRP A 83 15.24 18.44 -1.37
C TRP A 83 14.93 16.95 -1.26
N ARG A 84 13.69 16.55 -1.56
CA ARG A 84 13.28 15.13 -1.51
C ARG A 84 13.90 14.31 -2.65
N VAL A 85 14.11 14.89 -3.82
CA VAL A 85 14.77 14.23 -4.96
C VAL A 85 16.24 13.99 -4.64
N GLU A 86 16.92 14.99 -4.11
CA GLU A 86 18.33 14.92 -3.70
C GLU A 86 18.54 13.96 -2.51
N ASN A 87 17.66 14.00 -1.51
CA ASN A 87 17.76 13.20 -0.29
C ASN A 87 17.01 11.86 -0.37
N ARG A 88 16.65 11.40 -1.58
CA ARG A 88 15.88 10.15 -1.80
C ARG A 88 16.62 8.89 -1.32
N SER A 89 17.93 8.96 -1.13
CA SER A 89 18.86 7.87 -0.83
C SER A 89 18.71 7.23 0.56
N GLY A 90 17.92 7.80 1.49
CA GLY A 90 17.84 7.34 2.88
C GLY A 90 17.04 6.06 3.18
N LYS A 91 16.21 5.53 2.25
CA LYS A 91 15.31 4.38 2.55
C LYS A 91 15.93 2.99 2.35
N ASN A 92 17.06 2.89 1.66
CA ASN A 92 17.71 1.60 1.43
C ASN A 92 18.59 1.12 2.60
N SER A 93 18.86 1.98 3.59
CA SER A 93 19.71 1.64 4.76
C SER A 93 18.98 0.80 5.82
N ILE A 94 17.63 0.81 5.86
CA ILE A 94 16.82 0.04 6.82
C ILE A 94 16.61 -1.42 6.35
N LYS A 95 17.53 -2.00 5.58
CA LYS A 95 17.45 -3.42 5.18
C LYS A 95 18.56 -4.31 5.74
N ARG A 96 19.43 -3.82 6.64
CA ARG A 96 20.59 -4.59 7.15
C ARG A 96 20.81 -4.62 8.67
N LYS A 97 19.79 -4.38 9.51
CA LYS A 97 19.88 -4.67 10.97
C LYS A 97 18.78 -5.60 11.51
N GLY A 98 18.31 -6.54 10.68
CA GLY A 98 17.26 -7.51 11.07
C GLY A 98 17.65 -8.98 11.00
N LYS A 99 18.85 -9.33 10.52
CA LYS A 99 19.34 -10.72 10.46
C LYS A 99 20.35 -11.01 11.57
N GLY A 100 19.94 -10.86 12.83
CA GLY A 100 20.82 -11.17 13.97
C GLY A 100 20.14 -11.76 15.19
N LEU A 101 18.85 -11.48 15.42
CA LEU A 101 18.23 -11.82 16.72
C LEU A 101 17.13 -12.89 16.67
N ARG A 102 16.71 -13.35 15.47
CA ARG A 102 15.70 -14.41 15.36
C ARG A 102 16.24 -15.83 15.61
N GLY A 103 17.56 -16.03 15.64
CA GLY A 103 18.18 -17.33 15.92
C GLY A 103 18.37 -17.62 17.41
N ALA A 104 18.79 -16.63 18.20
CA ALA A 104 19.15 -16.82 19.60
C ALA A 104 17.95 -17.18 20.51
N ALA A 105 16.75 -16.66 20.19
CA ALA A 105 15.55 -16.94 20.97
C ALA A 105 15.02 -18.37 20.77
N LYS A 106 15.37 -19.06 19.67
CA LYS A 106 14.95 -20.45 19.42
C LYS A 106 15.87 -21.48 20.08
N GLN A 107 17.12 -21.12 20.39
CA GLN A 107 18.10 -22.07 20.94
C GLN A 107 17.92 -22.29 22.44
N LYS A 108 17.45 -21.29 23.20
CA LYS A 108 17.22 -21.44 24.65
C LYS A 108 16.09 -22.39 25.05
N ARG A 109 15.18 -22.76 24.14
CA ARG A 109 14.08 -23.72 24.46
C ARG A 109 14.43 -25.20 24.25
N ARG A 110 15.60 -25.52 23.67
CA ARG A 110 15.99 -26.92 23.44
C ARG A 110 16.85 -27.53 24.54
N ASN A 111 17.38 -26.73 25.47
CA ASN A 111 18.29 -27.20 26.51
C ASN A 111 17.62 -27.34 27.89
N PHE A 112 16.29 -27.27 27.97
CA PHE A 112 15.52 -27.41 29.23
C PHE A 112 14.61 -28.65 29.24
N ILE A 113 14.82 -29.59 28.32
CA ILE A 113 14.23 -30.92 28.36
C ILE A 113 15.38 -31.91 28.17
N ALA A 114 16.06 -32.19 29.28
CA ALA A 114 16.93 -33.35 29.49
C ALA A 114 16.75 -33.77 30.95
#